data_AF-A0A3N5P578-F1
#
_entry.id   AF-A0A3N5P578-F1
#
_cell.length_a   1.000
_cell.length_b   1.000
_cell.length_c   1.000
_cell.angle_alpha   90.00
_cell.angle_beta   90.00
_cell.angle_gamma   90.00
#
_symmetry.space_group_name_H-M   'P 1'
#
loop_
_entity.id
_entity.type
_entity.pdbx_description
1 polymer ?
#
loop_
_entity_poly.entity_id
_entity_poly.type
_entity_poly.pdbx_seq_one_letter_code
_entity_poly.pdbx_strand_id
1 'polypeptide(L)'
;MGFTPEEVLDGTGLPDKVRREIPRVVNRLLGETFLYQEDEAGKEDYYLVYRHRAVFETLLALSGFRLLHDDYHRIFQVVSDWGYCRERYKLDETLVITVLRRLYEQQVEHLSLAADPVVTVGEVREEYRTITGKERDLGIVQYEEIL
;
A
#
# COMPACT_ATOMS: atom_id res chain seq x y z
N MET A 1 -20.86 31.61 7.54
CA MET A 1 -19.75 30.94 6.83
C MET A 1 -19.89 29.47 7.12
N GLY A 2 -20.26 28.67 6.13
CA GLY A 2 -20.35 27.23 6.31
C GLY A 2 -19.03 26.62 5.85
N PHE A 3 -18.21 26.12 6.76
CA PHE A 3 -16.96 25.43 6.40
C PHE A 3 -17.31 24.15 5.64
N THR A 4 -17.33 24.22 4.30
CA THR A 4 -17.67 23.08 3.43
C THR A 4 -16.42 22.50 2.74
N PRO A 5 -16.44 21.22 2.36
CA PRO A 5 -15.35 20.63 1.57
C PRO A 5 -15.09 21.36 0.25
N GLU A 6 -16.14 21.88 -0.40
CA GLU A 6 -16.03 22.64 -1.65
C GLU A 6 -15.25 23.94 -1.44
N GLU A 7 -15.55 24.71 -0.39
CA GLU A 7 -14.81 25.94 -0.05
C GLU A 7 -13.33 25.69 0.21
N VAL A 8 -13.00 24.59 0.91
CA VAL A 8 -11.61 24.19 1.19
C VAL A 8 -10.87 23.86 -0.11
N LEU A 9 -11.52 23.12 -1.01
CA LEU A 9 -10.94 22.73 -2.29
C LEU A 9 -10.82 23.92 -3.26
N ASP A 10 -11.77 24.85 -3.26
CA ASP A 10 -11.71 26.05 -4.11
C ASP A 10 -10.50 26.93 -3.76
N GLY A 11 -10.09 26.95 -2.48
CA GLY A 11 -8.86 27.62 -2.03
C GLY A 11 -7.55 27.05 -2.60
N THR A 12 -7.58 25.87 -3.24
CA THR A 12 -6.37 25.22 -3.80
C THR A 12 -5.97 25.76 -5.18
N GLY A 13 -6.87 26.49 -5.87
CA GLY A 13 -6.62 26.99 -7.23
C GLY A 13 -6.53 25.91 -8.32
N LEU A 14 -6.91 24.67 -8.01
CA LEU A 14 -6.89 23.55 -8.96
C LEU A 14 -8.08 23.61 -9.95
N PRO A 15 -7.98 23.04 -11.17
CA PRO A 15 -9.12 22.95 -12.08
C PRO A 15 -10.30 22.16 -11.51
N ASP A 16 -11.54 22.53 -11.85
CA ASP A 16 -12.76 21.90 -11.32
C ASP A 16 -12.77 20.38 -11.48
N LYS A 17 -12.31 19.89 -12.64
CA LYS A 17 -12.21 18.45 -12.92
C LYS A 17 -11.29 17.75 -11.92
N VAL A 18 -10.15 18.36 -11.59
CA VAL A 18 -9.18 17.81 -10.62
C VAL A 18 -9.78 17.82 -9.22
N ARG A 19 -10.44 18.92 -8.82
CA ARG A 19 -11.05 19.03 -7.48
C ARG A 19 -12.07 17.93 -7.20
N ARG A 20 -12.85 17.53 -8.21
CA ARG A 20 -13.84 16.44 -8.10
C ARG A 20 -13.22 15.05 -7.87
N GLU A 21 -11.99 14.83 -8.33
CA GLU A 21 -11.29 13.55 -8.14
C GLU A 21 -10.64 13.42 -6.76
N ILE A 22 -10.30 14.54 -6.11
CA ILE A 22 -9.57 14.55 -4.83
C ILE A 22 -10.27 13.70 -3.76
N PRO A 23 -11.58 13.86 -3.46
CA PRO A 23 -12.23 13.06 -2.43
C PRO A 23 -12.18 11.54 -2.71
N ARG A 24 -12.34 11.14 -3.98
CA ARG A 24 -12.27 9.74 -4.40
C ARG A 24 -10.88 9.17 -4.15
N VAL A 25 -9.83 9.89 -4.56
CA VAL A 25 -8.44 9.44 -4.41
C VAL A 25 -7.99 9.45 -2.94
N VAL A 26 -8.41 10.44 -2.15
CA VAL A 26 -8.17 10.44 -0.70
C VAL A 26 -8.85 9.23 -0.04
N ASN A 27 -10.09 8.92 -0.41
CA ASN A 27 -10.81 7.78 0.15
C ASN A 27 -10.10 6.46 -0.20
N ARG A 28 -9.65 6.30 -1.45
CA ARG A 28 -8.85 5.14 -1.89
C ARG A 28 -7.56 5.02 -1.08
N LEU A 29 -6.80 6.10 -0.93
CA LEU A 29 -5.55 6.12 -0.16
C LEU A 29 -5.76 5.68 1.29
N LEU A 30 -6.87 6.08 1.92
CA LEU A 30 -7.20 5.69 3.29
C LEU A 30 -7.67 4.22 3.40
N GLY A 31 -8.27 3.66 2.34
CA GLY A 31 -8.73 2.27 2.31
C GLY A 31 -7.64 1.27 1.92
N GLU A 32 -6.86 1.57 0.88
CA GLU A 32 -5.85 0.66 0.30
C GLU A 32 -4.45 0.90 0.86
N THR A 33 -4.21 2.03 1.54
CA THR A 33 -2.91 2.45 2.11
C THR A 33 -1.81 2.73 1.08
N PHE A 34 -1.74 2.01 -0.04
CA PHE A 34 -0.69 2.13 -1.04
C PHE A 34 -1.24 2.50 -2.43
N LEU A 35 -0.48 3.29 -3.18
CA LEU A 35 -0.66 3.49 -4.62
C LEU A 35 0.66 3.26 -5.35
N TYR A 36 0.62 2.43 -6.39
CA TYR A 36 1.78 2.06 -7.21
C TYR A 36 1.61 2.62 -8.61
N GLN A 37 2.69 3.11 -9.22
CA GLN A 37 2.63 3.61 -10.61
C GLN A 37 2.30 2.50 -11.61
N GLU A 38 2.72 1.27 -11.33
CA GLU A 38 2.58 0.11 -12.24
C GLU A 38 1.19 -0.53 -12.17
N ASP A 39 0.38 -0.22 -11.15
CA ASP A 39 -1.02 -0.64 -11.10
C ASP A 39 -1.83 0.12 -12.15
N GLU A 40 -2.17 -0.55 -13.27
CA GLU A 40 -2.95 0.08 -14.34
C GLU A 40 -4.30 0.62 -13.87
N ALA A 41 -4.92 0.03 -12.84
CA ALA A 41 -6.17 0.53 -12.26
C ALA A 41 -5.96 1.79 -11.38
N GLY A 42 -4.75 2.02 -10.86
CA GLY A 42 -4.39 3.11 -9.98
C GLY A 42 -3.44 4.14 -10.57
N LYS A 43 -3.00 3.95 -11.81
CA LYS A 43 -1.99 4.78 -12.47
C LYS A 43 -2.40 6.24 -12.59
N GLU A 44 -3.65 6.51 -12.96
CA GLU A 44 -4.16 7.89 -13.03
C GLU A 44 -4.17 8.55 -11.64
N ASP A 45 -4.58 7.80 -10.60
CA ASP A 45 -4.59 8.26 -9.22
C ASP A 45 -3.18 8.56 -8.72
N TYR A 46 -2.21 7.68 -9.03
CA TYR A 46 -0.80 7.89 -8.72
C TYR A 46 -0.29 9.21 -9.32
N TYR A 47 -0.53 9.47 -10.60
CA TYR A 47 -0.07 10.71 -11.24
C TYR A 47 -0.80 11.96 -10.76
N LEU A 48 -2.08 11.83 -10.35
CA LEU A 48 -2.83 12.92 -9.74
C LEU A 48 -2.19 13.33 -8.41
N VAL A 49 -1.89 12.35 -7.55
CA VAL A 49 -1.21 12.55 -6.27
C VAL A 49 0.19 13.10 -6.48
N TYR A 50 0.96 12.53 -7.40
CA TYR A 50 2.30 13.00 -7.73
C TYR A 50 2.32 14.46 -8.17
N ARG A 51 1.39 14.87 -9.04
CA ARG A 51 1.30 16.25 -9.55
C ARG A 51 0.83 17.26 -8.50
N HIS A 52 -0.07 16.86 -7.61
CA HIS A 52 -0.71 17.73 -6.62
C HIS A 52 -0.37 17.33 -5.18
N ARG A 53 0.84 16.81 -4.97
CA ARG A 53 1.30 16.19 -3.72
C ARG A 53 1.04 17.04 -2.49
N ALA A 54 1.37 18.33 -2.54
CA ALA A 54 1.18 19.25 -1.44
C ALA A 54 -0.28 19.35 -0.97
N VAL A 55 -1.25 19.23 -1.89
CA VAL A 55 -2.68 19.25 -1.56
C VAL A 55 -3.07 17.97 -0.82
N PHE A 56 -2.65 16.80 -1.31
CA PHE A 56 -2.91 15.52 -0.64
C PHE A 56 -2.23 15.43 0.73
N GLU A 57 -0.96 15.84 0.83
CA GLU A 57 -0.23 15.92 2.10
C GLU A 57 -0.97 16.80 3.11
N THR A 58 -1.43 17.98 2.68
CA THR A 58 -2.16 18.90 3.55
C THR A 58 -3.50 18.30 3.99
N LEU A 59 -4.28 17.75 3.07
CA LEU A 59 -5.59 17.17 3.37
C LEU A 59 -5.49 15.96 4.31
N LEU A 60 -4.50 15.10 4.10
CA LEU A 60 -4.24 13.93 4.96
C LEU A 60 -3.70 14.36 6.33
N ALA A 61 -2.83 15.38 6.38
CA ALA A 61 -2.30 15.89 7.65
C ALA A 61 -3.40 16.47 8.56
N LEU A 62 -4.50 17.01 7.99
CA LEU A 62 -5.65 17.48 8.77
C LEU A 62 -6.32 16.35 9.59
N SER A 63 -6.30 15.12 9.08
CA SER A 63 -6.79 13.93 9.79
C SER A 63 -5.65 13.13 10.44
N GLY A 64 -4.45 13.72 10.53
CA GLY A 64 -3.18 13.18 11.03
C GLY A 64 -2.72 11.88 10.39
N PHE A 65 -2.94 11.79 9.09
CA PHE A 65 -2.23 10.88 8.23
C PHE A 65 -1.04 11.59 7.57
N ARG A 66 0.03 10.85 7.30
CA ARG A 66 1.16 11.32 6.50
C ARG A 66 1.22 10.56 5.19
N LEU A 67 1.40 11.29 4.11
CA LEU A 67 1.68 10.73 2.80
C LEU A 67 3.20 10.57 2.65
N LEU A 68 3.65 9.32 2.54
CA LEU A 68 5.03 8.96 2.23
C LEU A 68 5.12 8.63 0.75
N HIS A 69 6.28 8.91 0.16
CA HIS A 69 6.54 8.60 -1.24
C HIS A 69 7.95 8.03 -1.37
N ASP A 70 8.03 6.86 -1.98
CA ASP A 70 9.27 6.24 -2.39
C ASP A 70 9.45 6.52 -3.89
N ASP A 71 10.36 7.43 -4.23
CA ASP A 71 10.65 7.80 -5.62
C ASP A 71 11.28 6.66 -6.41
N TYR A 72 12.04 5.78 -5.75
CA TYR A 72 12.75 4.69 -6.41
C TYR A 72 11.78 3.61 -6.86
N HIS A 73 10.91 3.17 -5.95
CA HIS A 73 9.88 2.16 -6.26
C HIS A 73 8.61 2.77 -6.85
N ARG A 74 8.50 4.11 -6.88
CA ARG A 74 7.31 4.86 -7.34
C ARG A 74 6.04 4.43 -6.62
N ILE A 75 6.10 4.47 -5.29
CA ILE A 75 5.03 4.03 -4.38
C ILE A 75 4.66 5.18 -3.45
N PHE A 76 3.37 5.50 -3.39
CA PHE A 76 2.83 6.30 -2.29
C PHE A 76 2.28 5.39 -1.19
N GLN A 77 2.49 5.79 0.05
CA GLN A 77 1.91 5.14 1.23
C GLN A 77 1.28 6.17 2.14
N VAL A 78 0.08 5.89 2.64
CA VAL A 78 -0.57 6.68 3.69
C VAL A 78 -0.41 6.01 5.04
N VAL A 79 0.24 6.68 5.98
CA VAL A 79 0.45 6.16 7.33
C VAL A 79 -0.32 7.01 8.33
N SER A 80 -0.99 6.36 9.29
CA SER A 80 -1.63 7.05 10.40
C SER A 80 -0.63 7.31 11.53
N ASP A 81 -0.72 8.50 12.12
CA ASP A 81 0.07 8.86 13.30
C ASP A 81 -0.42 8.13 14.56
N TRP A 82 -1.64 7.58 14.51
CA TRP A 82 -2.24 6.83 15.61
C TRP A 82 -2.29 5.33 15.36
N GLY A 83 -2.30 4.58 16.46
CA GLY A 83 -2.26 3.11 16.44
C GLY A 83 -3.59 2.43 16.09
N TYR A 84 -4.73 3.12 16.13
CA TYR A 84 -6.05 2.50 15.91
C TYR A 84 -6.33 2.20 14.42
N CYS A 85 -5.64 2.86 13.49
CA CYS A 85 -5.69 2.54 12.06
C CYS A 85 -4.72 1.41 11.67
N ARG A 86 -4.00 0.81 12.63
CA ARG A 86 -3.03 -0.26 12.36
C ARG A 86 -3.68 -1.60 12.60
N GLU A 87 -3.52 -2.48 11.62
CA GLU A 87 -3.90 -3.88 11.76
C GLU A 87 -2.95 -4.60 12.72
N ARG A 88 -3.49 -5.48 13.58
CA ARG A 88 -2.69 -6.24 14.54
C ARG A 88 -2.53 -7.68 14.06
N TYR A 89 -1.46 -7.91 13.34
CA TYR A 89 -1.11 -9.25 12.90
C TYR A 89 -0.74 -10.17 14.06
N LYS A 90 -1.17 -11.42 13.96
CA LYS A 90 -0.67 -12.53 14.77
C LYS A 90 0.79 -12.81 14.43
N LEU A 91 1.45 -13.55 15.32
CA LEU A 91 2.84 -13.93 15.13
C LEU A 91 3.04 -14.71 13.81
N ASP A 92 2.14 -15.64 13.49
CA ASP A 92 2.26 -16.48 12.30
C ASP A 92 2.03 -15.69 10.99
N GLU A 93 1.17 -14.68 11.00
CA GLU A 93 0.99 -13.73 9.89
C GLU A 93 2.24 -12.88 9.69
N THR A 94 2.80 -12.36 10.79
CA THR A 94 4.05 -11.58 10.76
C THR A 94 5.23 -12.40 10.24
N LEU A 95 5.32 -13.68 10.63
CA LEU A 95 6.36 -14.60 10.14
C LEU A 95 6.22 -14.86 8.63
N VAL A 96 5.00 -15.03 8.13
CA VAL A 96 4.75 -15.19 6.68
C VAL A 96 5.16 -13.93 5.92
N ILE A 97 4.76 -12.74 6.39
CA ILE A 97 5.16 -11.47 5.78
C ILE A 97 6.69 -11.34 5.75
N THR A 98 7.37 -11.75 6.82
CA THR A 98 8.83 -11.74 6.91
C THR A 98 9.48 -12.68 5.89
N VAL A 99 8.94 -13.89 5.71
CA VAL A 99 9.39 -14.84 4.68
C VAL A 99 9.21 -14.26 3.28
N LEU A 100 8.04 -13.71 2.98
CA LEU A 100 7.75 -13.09 1.68
C LEU A 100 8.69 -11.90 1.41
N ARG A 101 8.96 -11.08 2.44
CA ARG A 101 9.89 -9.96 2.33
C ARG A 101 11.30 -10.41 1.98
N ARG A 102 11.80 -11.45 2.64
CA ARG A 102 13.14 -12.01 2.38
C ARG A 102 13.25 -12.58 0.97
N LEU A 103 12.25 -13.37 0.55
CA LEU A 103 12.17 -13.94 -0.79
C LEU A 103 12.14 -12.85 -1.87
N TYR A 104 11.36 -11.79 -1.63
CA TYR A 104 11.33 -10.63 -2.51
C TYR A 104 12.72 -10.00 -2.66
N GLU A 105 13.43 -9.73 -1.56
CA GLU A 105 14.77 -9.13 -1.60
C GLU A 105 15.77 -10.01 -2.36
N GLN A 106 15.79 -11.31 -2.09
CA GLN A 106 16.67 -12.27 -2.78
C GLN A 106 16.39 -12.30 -4.29
N GLN A 107 15.13 -12.32 -4.67
CA GLN A 107 14.76 -12.44 -6.07
C GLN A 107 15.01 -11.13 -6.83
N VAL A 108 14.73 -9.97 -6.23
CA VAL A 108 15.03 -8.66 -6.84
C VAL A 108 16.53 -8.49 -7.09
N GLU A 109 17.41 -8.98 -6.21
CA GLU A 109 18.87 -8.97 -6.43
C GLU A 109 19.29 -9.75 -7.68
N HIS A 110 18.53 -10.77 -8.06
CA HIS A 110 18.81 -11.65 -9.19
C HIS A 110 18.05 -11.29 -10.48
N LEU A 111 17.05 -10.40 -10.40
CA LEU A 111 16.22 -10.01 -11.53
C LEU A 111 16.73 -8.73 -12.21
N SER A 112 16.48 -8.62 -13.51
CA SER A 112 16.56 -7.32 -14.20
C SER A 112 15.40 -6.43 -13.76
N LEU A 113 15.57 -5.10 -13.83
CA LEU A 113 14.60 -4.06 -13.44
C LEU A 113 13.17 -4.18 -14.01
N ALA A 114 12.91 -5.11 -14.95
CA ALA A 114 11.65 -5.23 -15.68
C ALA A 114 10.82 -6.49 -15.31
N ALA A 115 11.20 -7.25 -14.29
CA ALA A 115 10.51 -8.48 -13.92
C ALA A 115 10.08 -8.45 -12.45
N ASP A 116 8.81 -8.78 -12.21
CA ASP A 116 8.30 -8.99 -10.86
C ASP A 116 8.87 -10.29 -10.26
N PRO A 117 9.28 -10.27 -8.98
CA PRO A 117 9.60 -11.48 -8.24
C PRO A 117 8.44 -12.48 -8.23
N VAL A 118 8.69 -13.67 -8.76
CA VAL A 118 7.74 -14.80 -8.69
C VAL A 118 8.37 -15.89 -7.84
N VAL A 119 7.63 -16.33 -6.82
CA VAL A 119 8.01 -17.45 -5.95
C VAL A 119 6.89 -18.47 -5.86
N THR A 120 7.27 -19.72 -5.67
CA THR A 120 6.37 -20.85 -5.49
C THR A 120 5.99 -21.02 -4.01
N VAL A 121 4.84 -21.66 -3.76
CA VAL A 121 4.43 -22.02 -2.40
C VAL A 121 5.46 -22.95 -1.74
N GLY A 122 6.15 -23.78 -2.51
CA GLY A 122 7.22 -24.65 -2.01
C GLY A 122 8.40 -23.87 -1.44
N GLU A 123 8.85 -22.82 -2.14
CA GLU A 123 9.93 -21.93 -1.67
C GLU A 123 9.52 -21.18 -0.39
N VAL A 124 8.27 -20.69 -0.34
CA VAL A 124 7.73 -20.04 0.86
C VAL A 124 7.72 -21.00 2.06
N ARG A 125 7.37 -22.28 1.86
CA ARG A 125 7.39 -23.30 2.93
C ARG A 125 8.80 -23.56 3.44
N GLU A 126 9.76 -23.72 2.54
CA GLU A 126 11.14 -24.02 2.91
C GLU A 126 11.79 -22.84 3.65
N GLU A 127 11.57 -21.61 3.17
CA GLU A 127 12.06 -20.42 3.86
C GLU A 127 11.36 -20.19 5.20
N TYR A 128 10.05 -20.49 5.30
CA TYR A 128 9.35 -20.45 6.58
C TYR A 128 9.94 -21.44 7.59
N ARG A 129 10.23 -22.68 7.16
CA ARG A 129 10.88 -23.69 8.00
C ARG A 129 12.27 -23.22 8.45
N THR A 130 13.03 -22.62 7.54
CA THR A 130 14.37 -22.09 7.82
C THR A 130 14.35 -20.98 8.87
N ILE A 131 13.43 -20.02 8.78
CA ILE A 131 13.34 -18.89 9.71
C ILE A 131 12.76 -19.30 11.07
N THR A 132 11.76 -20.18 11.07
CA THR A 132 10.97 -20.47 12.29
C THR A 132 11.38 -21.74 13.02
N GLY A 133 12.14 -22.62 12.37
CA GLY A 133 12.45 -23.97 12.85
C GLY A 133 11.21 -24.88 12.95
N LYS A 134 10.08 -24.48 12.37
CA LYS A 134 8.80 -25.20 12.43
C LYS A 134 8.32 -25.54 11.03
N GLU A 135 7.75 -26.74 10.87
CA GLU A 135 6.97 -27.05 9.68
C GLU A 135 5.64 -26.29 9.71
N ARG A 136 5.31 -25.63 8.60
CA ARG A 136 3.96 -25.15 8.33
C ARG A 136 3.41 -25.94 7.16
N ASP A 137 2.27 -26.58 7.37
CA ASP A 137 1.47 -27.16 6.30
C ASP A 137 0.77 -26.02 5.54
N LEU A 138 1.53 -25.28 4.73
CA LEU A 138 0.97 -24.47 3.66
C LEU A 138 0.56 -25.42 2.54
N GLY A 139 -0.52 -26.16 2.77
CA GLY A 139 -1.11 -27.09 1.83
C GLY A 139 -2.48 -26.58 1.36
N ILE A 140 -2.83 -26.92 0.13
CA ILE A 140 -4.12 -26.65 -0.55
C ILE A 140 -5.35 -27.17 0.27
N VAL A 141 -5.12 -27.87 1.37
CA VAL A 141 -6.13 -28.59 2.17
C VAL A 141 -6.93 -27.69 3.13
N GLN A 142 -6.65 -26.39 3.23
CA GLN A 142 -7.38 -25.49 4.15
C GLN A 142 -8.55 -24.72 3.51
N TYR A 143 -8.84 -24.93 2.22
CA TYR A 143 -9.97 -24.24 1.57
C TYR A 143 -11.35 -24.78 1.95
N GLU A 144 -11.47 -25.98 2.53
CA GLU A 144 -12.78 -26.54 2.90
C GLU A 144 -13.32 -26.02 4.25
N GLU A 145 -12.49 -25.38 5.09
CA GLU A 145 -12.92 -24.88 6.41
C GLU A 145 -13.23 -23.37 6.44
N ILE A 146 -13.10 -22.65 5.32
CA ILE A 146 -13.29 -21.19 5.23
C ILE A 146 -14.55 -20.79 4.43
N LEU A 147 -15.42 -21.73 4.06
CA LEU A 147 -16.73 -21.45 3.44
C LEU A 147 -17.91 -21.82 4.35
#